data_AF-A0A852TFV3-F1
#
_entry.id   AF-A0A852TFV3-F1
#
_cell.length_a   1.000
_cell.length_b   1.000
_cell.length_c   1.000
_cell.angle_alpha   90.00
_cell.angle_beta   90.00
_cell.angle_gamma   90.00
#
_symmetry.space_group_name_H-M   'P 1'
#
loop_
_entity.id
_entity.type
_entity.pdbx_description
1 polymer ?
#
loop_
_entity_poly.entity_id
_entity_poly.type
_entity_poly.pdbx_seq_one_letter_code
_entity_poly.pdbx_strand_id
1 'polypeptide(L)'
;MAKELNHRIAGKQVPFTLKVAYTGCPIGCGEPMLSDIGIMKIGDYYDLYVGGKAKGKDAEVGSLLMEKLTSEELYETVEKIIEVYSQKGKNRETFNKFLKRNGRDEIREVLHNF
;
A
#
# COMPACT_ATOMS: atom_id res chain seq x y z
N MET A 1 3.13 -10.72 11.85
CA MET A 1 3.12 -9.82 10.69
C MET A 1 1.87 -8.95 10.60
N ALA A 2 0.67 -9.46 10.25
CA ALA A 2 -0.51 -8.57 10.09
C ALA A 2 -0.87 -7.73 11.34
N LYS A 3 -0.81 -8.32 12.54
CA LYS A 3 -1.01 -7.58 13.81
C LYS A 3 0.04 -6.48 14.04
N GLU A 4 1.30 -6.79 13.73
CA GLU A 4 2.43 -5.89 13.90
C GLU A 4 2.32 -4.70 12.95
N LEU A 5 2.05 -4.95 11.66
CA LEU A 5 1.82 -3.86 10.71
C LEU A 5 0.64 -2.99 11.13
N ASN A 6 -0.47 -3.60 11.55
CA ASN A 6 -1.62 -2.83 12.01
C ASN A 6 -1.26 -1.95 13.23
N HIS A 7 -0.47 -2.45 14.16
CA HIS A 7 0.01 -1.66 15.30
C HIS A 7 0.86 -0.46 14.86
N ARG A 8 1.74 -0.64 13.88
CA ARG A 8 2.62 0.42 13.34
C ARG A 8 1.89 1.51 12.59
N ILE A 9 0.82 1.16 11.88
CA ILE A 9 0.08 2.12 11.04
C ILE A 9 -1.17 2.70 11.71
N ALA A 10 -1.67 2.07 12.78
CA ALA A 10 -2.85 2.54 13.49
C ALA A 10 -2.65 3.95 14.06
N GLY A 11 -3.66 4.79 13.91
CA GLY A 11 -3.65 6.16 14.44
C GLY A 11 -2.88 7.18 13.58
N LYS A 12 -2.22 6.76 12.50
CA LYS A 12 -1.59 7.72 11.56
C LYS A 12 -2.65 8.55 10.86
N GLN A 13 -2.51 9.88 10.90
CA GLN A 13 -3.39 10.79 10.20
C GLN A 13 -3.08 10.76 8.70
N VAL A 14 -4.11 10.55 7.90
CA VAL A 14 -4.02 10.50 6.43
C VAL A 14 -5.17 11.32 5.82
N PRO A 15 -4.99 11.85 4.59
CA PRO A 15 -5.99 12.73 3.97
C PRO A 15 -7.35 12.07 3.74
N PHE A 16 -7.36 10.74 3.57
CA PHE A 16 -8.56 9.92 3.49
C PHE A 16 -8.27 8.51 4.02
N THR A 17 -9.30 7.79 4.47
CA THR A 17 -9.17 6.44 5.03
C THR A 17 -8.46 5.49 4.07
N LEU A 18 -7.37 4.88 4.52
CA LEU A 18 -6.64 3.84 3.80
C LEU A 18 -7.21 2.45 4.11
N LYS A 19 -7.33 1.62 3.07
CA LYS A 19 -7.61 0.20 3.19
C LYS A 19 -6.34 -0.61 2.97
N VAL A 20 -5.95 -1.34 4.00
CA VAL A 20 -4.79 -2.24 3.94
C VAL A 20 -5.29 -3.68 4.02
N ALA A 21 -4.89 -4.51 3.08
CA ALA A 21 -5.22 -5.93 3.06
C ALA A 21 -3.95 -6.77 3.05
N TYR A 22 -4.00 -7.90 3.77
CA TYR A 22 -2.92 -8.86 3.86
C TYR A 22 -3.43 -10.25 3.51
N THR A 23 -2.69 -10.97 2.68
CA THR A 23 -2.91 -12.40 2.43
C THR A 23 -1.64 -13.19 2.77
N GLY A 24 -1.82 -14.29 3.50
CA GLY A 24 -0.73 -15.19 3.88
C GLY A 24 -0.32 -16.19 2.80
N CYS A 25 -1.03 -16.22 1.68
CA CYS A 25 -0.77 -17.12 0.55
C CYS A 25 -1.00 -16.42 -0.80
N PRO A 26 -0.35 -16.89 -1.88
CA PRO A 26 -0.48 -16.34 -3.23
C PRO A 26 -1.87 -16.52 -3.85
N ILE A 27 -2.71 -17.37 -3.26
CA ILE A 27 -4.11 -17.57 -3.71
C ILE A 27 -4.90 -16.26 -3.61
N GLY A 28 -4.49 -15.35 -2.72
CA GLY A 28 -5.04 -13.99 -2.71
C GLY A 28 -6.46 -13.88 -2.17
N CYS A 29 -6.90 -14.79 -1.29
CA CYS A 29 -8.26 -14.80 -0.72
C CYS A 29 -8.67 -13.50 -0.02
N GLY A 30 -7.71 -12.69 0.44
CA GLY A 30 -7.94 -11.38 1.04
C GLY A 30 -8.06 -10.22 0.04
N GLU A 31 -8.10 -10.51 -1.27
CA GLU A 31 -8.19 -9.53 -2.35
C GLU A 31 -7.19 -8.35 -2.21
N PRO A 32 -5.89 -8.62 -1.94
CA PRO A 32 -4.92 -7.57 -1.64
C PRO A 32 -4.80 -6.53 -2.77
N MET A 33 -4.92 -6.97 -4.03
CA MET A 33 -4.84 -6.09 -5.19
C MET A 33 -6.03 -5.12 -5.32
N LEU A 34 -7.13 -5.31 -4.59
CA LEU A 34 -8.30 -4.39 -4.64
C LEU A 34 -8.31 -3.37 -3.50
N SER A 35 -7.28 -3.40 -2.65
CA SER A 35 -7.09 -2.47 -1.53
C SER A 35 -6.12 -1.34 -1.88
N ASP A 36 -6.17 -0.23 -1.13
CA ASP A 36 -5.25 0.89 -1.34
C ASP A 36 -3.80 0.43 -1.19
N ILE A 37 -3.53 -0.43 -0.18
CA ILE A 37 -2.26 -1.14 0.03
C ILE A 37 -2.57 -2.64 0.19
N GLY A 38 -2.00 -3.44 -0.69
CA GLY A 38 -2.15 -4.89 -0.71
C GLY A 38 -0.84 -5.60 -0.41
N ILE A 39 -0.85 -6.56 0.49
CA ILE A 39 0.34 -7.32 0.88
C ILE A 39 0.09 -8.79 0.65
N MET A 40 0.97 -9.43 -0.10
CA MET A 40 0.88 -10.85 -0.44
C MET A 40 2.15 -11.57 -0.02
N LYS A 41 2.02 -12.60 0.82
CA LYS A 41 3.16 -13.45 1.16
C LYS A 41 3.45 -14.46 0.04
N ILE A 42 4.67 -14.43 -0.47
CA ILE A 42 5.20 -15.34 -1.50
C ILE A 42 6.42 -16.07 -0.93
N GLY A 43 6.22 -17.32 -0.50
CA GLY A 43 7.27 -18.09 0.21
C GLY A 43 7.62 -17.43 1.54
N ASP A 44 8.88 -17.01 1.68
CA ASP A 44 9.41 -16.30 2.86
C ASP A 44 9.38 -14.78 2.71
N TYR A 45 8.98 -14.27 1.55
CA TYR A 45 8.99 -12.83 1.23
C TYR A 45 7.57 -12.29 1.02
N TYR A 46 7.50 -10.98 0.79
CA TYR A 46 6.26 -10.24 0.60
C TYR A 46 6.31 -9.36 -0.65
N ASP A 47 5.22 -9.43 -1.42
CA ASP A 47 4.95 -8.53 -2.53
C ASP A 47 3.95 -7.46 -2.08
N LEU A 48 4.27 -6.22 -2.42
CA LEU A 48 3.52 -5.02 -2.06
C LEU A 48 2.85 -4.44 -3.29
N TYR A 49 1.53 -4.37 -3.26
CA TYR A 49 0.67 -3.79 -4.28
C TYR A 49 0.07 -2.47 -3.77
N VAL A 50 -0.15 -1.52 -4.68
CA VAL A 50 -0.73 -0.21 -4.34
C VAL A 50 -1.75 0.27 -5.35
N GLY A 51 -2.69 1.08 -4.86
CA GLY A 51 -3.65 1.81 -5.69
C GLY A 51 -4.87 1.00 -6.12
N GLY A 52 -5.14 -0.15 -5.49
CA GLY A 52 -6.34 -0.90 -5.74
C GLY A 52 -7.59 -0.15 -5.26
N LYS A 53 -8.71 -0.38 -5.96
CA LYS A 53 -10.02 0.16 -5.61
C LYS A 53 -11.11 -0.86 -5.92
N ALA A 54 -11.64 -1.50 -4.87
CA ALA A 54 -12.62 -2.57 -4.99
C ALA A 54 -14.03 -2.18 -5.51
N LYS A 55 -14.43 -0.90 -5.40
CA LYS A 55 -15.83 -0.48 -5.66
C LYS A 55 -15.91 0.86 -6.40
N GLY A 56 -16.95 0.98 -7.22
CA GLY A 56 -17.29 2.18 -7.98
C GLY A 56 -17.08 2.02 -9.49
N LYS A 57 -17.47 3.03 -10.26
CA LYS A 57 -17.26 3.05 -11.72
C LYS A 57 -15.79 3.13 -12.11
N ASP A 58 -14.95 3.60 -11.20
CA ASP A 58 -13.50 3.71 -11.32
C ASP A 58 -12.78 2.63 -10.49
N ALA A 59 -13.40 1.45 -10.34
CA ALA A 59 -12.73 0.29 -9.76
C ALA A 59 -11.47 -0.05 -10.56
N GLU A 60 -10.40 -0.36 -9.85
CA GLU A 60 -9.08 -0.54 -10.44
C GLU A 60 -8.30 -1.59 -9.65
N VAL A 61 -7.53 -2.41 -10.36
CA VAL A 61 -6.62 -3.36 -9.75
C VAL A 61 -5.32 -2.65 -9.42
N GLY A 62 -4.84 -2.84 -8.20
CA GLY A 62 -3.58 -2.31 -7.71
C GLY A 62 -2.41 -2.86 -8.51
N SER A 63 -1.34 -2.08 -8.57
CA SER A 63 -0.11 -2.43 -9.29
C SER A 63 0.96 -2.88 -8.32
N LEU A 64 1.81 -3.81 -8.75
CA LEU A 64 2.99 -4.24 -7.98
C LEU A 64 3.95 -3.05 -7.84
N LEU A 65 4.26 -2.68 -6.60
CA LEU A 65 5.20 -1.61 -6.27
C LEU A 65 6.59 -2.17 -5.97
N MET A 66 6.65 -3.19 -5.12
CA MET A 66 7.87 -3.88 -4.71
C MET A 66 7.58 -5.37 -4.52
N GLU A 67 8.56 -6.20 -4.82
CA GLU A 67 8.50 -7.65 -4.67
C GLU A 67 9.63 -8.14 -3.77
N LYS A 68 9.48 -9.34 -3.22
CA LYS A 68 10.51 -10.03 -2.45
C LYS A 68 11.01 -9.26 -1.21
N LEU A 69 10.14 -8.49 -0.58
CA LEU A 69 10.49 -7.79 0.66
C LEU A 69 10.58 -8.77 1.83
N THR A 70 11.55 -8.56 2.70
CA THR A 70 11.55 -9.14 4.05
C THR A 70 10.43 -8.50 4.89
N SER A 71 10.14 -9.07 6.07
CA SER A 71 9.13 -8.49 6.96
C SER A 71 9.49 -7.06 7.39
N GLU A 72 10.76 -6.79 7.66
CA GLU A 72 11.25 -5.49 8.12
C GLU A 72 11.15 -4.45 7.01
N GLU A 73 11.66 -4.76 5.81
CA GLU A 73 11.56 -3.88 4.64
C GLU A 73 10.09 -3.58 4.28
N LEU A 74 9.21 -4.57 4.42
CA LEU A 74 7.77 -4.37 4.21
C LEU A 74 7.20 -3.34 5.20
N TYR A 75 7.51 -3.45 6.49
CA TYR A 75 7.01 -2.50 7.49
C TYR A 75 7.50 -1.09 7.19
N GLU A 76 8.80 -0.94 6.94
CA GLU A 76 9.40 0.36 6.63
C GLU A 76 8.79 0.97 5.36
N THR A 77 8.62 0.17 4.32
CA THR A 77 8.05 0.62 3.04
C THR A 77 6.61 1.11 3.24
N VAL A 78 5.77 0.36 3.96
CA VAL A 78 4.39 0.76 4.22
C VAL A 78 4.32 2.02 5.09
N GLU A 79 5.16 2.13 6.13
CA GLU A 79 5.23 3.31 6.97
C GLU A 79 5.62 4.56 6.17
N LYS A 80 6.62 4.45 5.29
CA LYS A 80 7.06 5.52 4.37
C LYS A 80 5.95 5.94 3.41
N ILE A 81 5.24 4.99 2.80
CA ILE A 81 4.12 5.29 1.90
C ILE A 81 3.04 6.10 2.62
N ILE A 82 2.70 5.70 3.85
CA ILE A 82 1.70 6.39 4.66
C ILE A 82 2.16 7.80 5.04
N GLU A 83 3.44 7.96 5.39
CA GLU A 83 4.03 9.28 5.68
C GLU A 83 3.98 10.20 4.45
N VAL A 84 4.43 9.72 3.29
CA VAL A 84 4.40 10.48 2.03
C VAL A 84 2.97 10.88 1.68
N TYR A 85 2.01 9.97 1.83
CA TYR A 85 0.59 10.28 1.58
C TYR A 85 0.02 11.27 2.61
N SER A 86 0.43 11.17 3.88
CA SER A 86 0.07 12.11 4.93
C SER A 86 0.54 13.54 4.62
N GLN A 87 1.78 13.68 4.13
CA GLN A 87 2.41 14.97 3.85
C GLN A 87 1.96 15.59 2.52
N LYS A 88 1.90 14.79 1.44
CA LYS A 88 1.67 15.27 0.07
C LYS A 88 0.22 15.14 -0.40
N GLY A 89 -0.63 14.44 0.34
CA GLY A 89 -2.01 14.20 -0.05
C GLY A 89 -2.91 15.42 0.18
N LYS A 90 -3.87 15.62 -0.73
CA LYS A 90 -4.83 16.74 -0.65
C LYS A 90 -6.02 16.38 0.26
N ASN A 91 -6.71 17.39 0.78
CA ASN A 91 -7.87 17.19 1.64
C ASN A 91 -8.93 16.27 1.00
N ARG A 92 -9.29 15.18 1.69
CA ARG A 92 -10.23 14.13 1.24
C ARG A 92 -9.85 13.45 -0.09
N GLU A 93 -8.57 13.48 -0.47
CA GLU A 93 -8.05 12.77 -1.64
C GLU A 93 -7.82 11.30 -1.31
N THR A 94 -8.45 10.37 -2.03
CA THR A 94 -8.23 8.91 -1.85
C THR A 94 -6.83 8.50 -2.34
N PHE A 95 -6.27 7.43 -1.78
CA PHE A 95 -4.91 6.99 -2.12
C PHE A 95 -4.73 6.64 -3.61
N ASN A 96 -5.70 5.97 -4.25
CA ASN A 96 -5.67 5.75 -5.71
C ASN A 96 -5.53 7.07 -6.52
N LYS A 97 -6.23 8.14 -6.11
CA LYS A 97 -6.15 9.45 -6.78
C LYS A 97 -4.81 10.13 -6.52
N PHE A 98 -4.31 10.02 -5.30
CA PHE A 98 -2.99 10.49 -4.93
C PHE A 98 -1.89 9.86 -5.80
N LEU A 99 -1.91 8.52 -5.97
CA LEU A 99 -0.95 7.82 -6.83
C LEU A 99 -1.05 8.25 -8.30
N LYS A 100 -2.27 8.42 -8.83
CA LYS A 100 -2.47 8.90 -10.20
C LYS A 100 -1.94 10.31 -10.43
N ARG A 101 -2.02 11.17 -9.41
CA ARG A 101 -1.60 12.58 -9.50
C ARG A 101 -0.08 12.76 -9.43
N ASN A 102 0.60 12.05 -8.53
CA ASN A 102 2.05 12.16 -8.37
C ASN A 102 2.81 11.19 -9.28
N GLY A 103 2.12 10.25 -9.93
CA GLY A 103 2.77 9.20 -10.71
C GLY A 103 3.31 8.09 -9.81
N ARG A 104 3.15 6.85 -10.28
CA ARG A 104 3.61 5.66 -9.54
C ARG A 104 5.13 5.59 -9.48
N ASP A 105 5.80 6.06 -10.52
CA ASP A 105 7.25 6.07 -10.62
C ASP A 105 7.88 7.06 -9.63
N GLU A 106 7.27 8.24 -9.41
CA GLU A 106 7.75 9.20 -8.40
C GLU A 106 7.69 8.59 -6.98
N ILE A 107 6.60 7.86 -6.67
CA ILE A 107 6.46 7.15 -5.38
C ILE A 107 7.56 6.09 -5.26
N ARG A 108 7.84 5.35 -6.34
CA ARG A 108 8.87 4.32 -6.38
C ARG A 108 10.27 4.92 -6.19
N GLU A 109 10.57 6.05 -6.82
CA GLU A 109 11.84 6.78 -6.64
C GLU A 109 12.02 7.32 -5.23
N VAL A 110 10.96 7.89 -4.63
CA VAL A 110 10.97 8.32 -3.23
C VAL A 110 11.29 7.15 -2.28
N LEU A 111 10.86 5.94 -2.64
CA LEU A 111 11.14 4.73 -1.85
C LEU A 111 12.53 4.12 -2.14
N HIS A 112 13.11 4.32 -3.34
CA HIS A 112 14.45 3.82 -3.69
C HIS A 112 15.62 4.71 -3.21
N ASN A 113 15.38 6.00 -2.93
CA ASN A 113 16.42 6.93 -2.49
C ASN A 113 16.78 6.83 -0.99
N PHE A 114 16.54 5.68 -0.35
CA PHE A 114 16.89 5.40 1.03
C PHE A 114 17.54 4.02 1.18
#